data_AF-F0T1S3-F1
#
_entry.id   AF-F0T1S3-F1
#
_cell.length_a   1.000
_cell.length_b   1.000
_cell.length_c   1.000
_cell.angle_alpha   90.00
_cell.angle_beta   90.00
_cell.angle_gamma   90.00
#
_symmetry.space_group_name_H-M   'P 1'
#
loop_
_entity.id
_entity.type
_entity.pdbx_description
1 polymer ?
#
loop_
_entity_poly.entity_id
_entity_poly.type
_entity_poly.pdbx_seq_one_letter_code
_entity_poly.pdbx_strand_id
1 'polypeptide(L)'
;MKATRKLTLIVLLLAIVLSFPGIVLAKTDEYGYNAKARTFKGTLDNWEAFLAGTPPTPYDPKGTDIIFVERKWNILFDPLIKSKKPSAGAWQKAKLWEYLSGEKLGWTWHLEFEIFYSPKKAIPGAIEVPLEAIGYPGFYVIKQEEWLAGPNGEKEIIQDFSILHNRIKKALNCKK
;
A
#
# COMPACT_ATOMS: atom_id res chain seq x y z
N MET A 1 37.80 19.06 35.89
CA MET A 1 36.84 17.94 35.96
C MET A 1 35.54 18.10 35.13
N LYS A 2 35.19 19.28 34.58
CA LYS A 2 33.95 19.44 33.78
C LYS A 2 34.06 19.04 32.30
N ALA A 3 35.25 19.15 31.69
CA ALA A 3 35.46 18.87 30.27
C ALA A 3 35.54 17.37 29.96
N THR A 4 36.24 16.59 30.79
CA THR A 4 36.35 15.12 30.65
C THR A 4 35.00 14.42 30.77
N ARG A 5 34.14 14.85 31.70
CA ARG A 5 32.79 14.27 31.90
C ARG A 5 31.85 14.53 30.71
N LYS A 6 31.99 15.68 30.03
CA LYS A 6 31.25 15.99 28.79
C LYS A 6 31.71 15.12 27.62
N LEU A 7 33.02 14.90 27.50
CA LEU A 7 33.57 14.05 26.43
C LEU A 7 33.12 12.59 26.59
N THR A 8 33.13 12.05 27.81
CA THR A 8 32.65 10.68 28.08
C THR A 8 31.18 10.50 27.74
N LEU A 9 30.34 11.50 28.03
CA LEU A 9 28.91 11.49 27.70
C LEU A 9 28.66 11.50 26.18
N ILE A 10 29.44 12.29 25.43
CA ILE A 10 29.35 12.37 23.97
C ILE A 10 29.77 11.03 23.33
N VAL A 11 30.85 10.41 23.80
CA VAL A 11 31.32 9.12 23.31
C VAL A 11 30.29 8.01 23.59
N LEU A 12 29.64 8.03 24.76
CA LEU A 12 28.59 7.06 25.09
C LEU A 12 27.36 7.20 24.18
N LEU A 13 26.95 8.45 23.88
CA LEU A 13 25.84 8.75 22.99
C LEU A 13 26.14 8.29 21.55
N LEU A 14 27.36 8.51 21.06
CA LEU A 14 27.80 8.00 19.76
C LEU A 14 27.83 6.47 19.71
N ALA A 15 28.28 5.81 20.77
CA ALA A 15 28.25 4.36 20.85
C ALA A 15 26.82 3.82 20.78
N ILE A 16 25.86 4.46 21.48
CA ILE A 16 24.44 4.07 21.42
C ILE A 16 23.90 4.22 20.00
N VAL A 17 24.15 5.34 19.31
CA VAL A 17 23.70 5.56 17.92
C VAL A 17 24.31 4.54 16.94
N LEU A 18 25.58 4.18 17.12
CA LEU A 18 26.28 3.20 16.28
C LEU A 18 25.95 1.74 16.62
N SER A 19 25.41 1.47 17.82
CA SER A 19 25.03 0.13 18.29
C SER A 19 23.59 -0.24 17.92
N PHE A 20 22.78 0.72 17.48
CA PHE A 20 21.51 0.38 16.85
C PHE A 20 21.82 -0.21 15.49
N PRO A 21 21.50 -1.50 15.24
CA PRO A 21 21.62 -2.06 13.90
C PRO A 21 20.82 -1.15 13.00
N GLY A 22 21.53 -0.47 12.10
CA GLY A 22 20.96 0.53 11.21
C GLY A 22 19.67 -0.02 10.65
N ILE A 23 18.62 0.80 10.70
CA ILE A 23 17.29 0.58 10.13
C ILE A 23 17.46 -0.41 8.98
N VAL A 24 17.08 -1.67 9.20
CA VAL A 24 17.10 -2.68 8.15
C VAL A 24 16.05 -2.19 7.18
N LEU A 25 16.47 -1.37 6.22
CA LEU A 25 15.71 -1.01 5.04
C LEU A 25 15.29 -2.35 4.49
N ALA A 26 14.01 -2.64 4.64
CA ALA A 26 13.49 -3.96 4.41
C ALA A 26 13.69 -4.24 2.91
N LYS A 27 14.74 -5.02 2.59
CA LYS A 27 15.19 -5.24 1.22
C LYS A 27 14.01 -5.78 0.40
N THR A 28 13.55 -4.99 -0.57
CA THR A 28 12.60 -5.43 -1.57
C THR A 28 13.31 -6.33 -2.58
N ASP A 29 12.58 -7.26 -3.17
CA ASP A 29 13.08 -7.98 -4.34
C ASP A 29 13.07 -7.11 -5.61
N GLU A 30 13.42 -7.72 -6.74
CA GLU A 30 13.50 -7.06 -8.05
C GLU A 30 12.16 -6.51 -8.56
N TYR A 31 11.03 -7.02 -8.07
CA TYR A 31 9.70 -6.49 -8.39
C TYR A 31 9.31 -5.30 -7.52
N GLY A 32 9.97 -5.14 -6.37
CA GLY A 32 9.57 -4.20 -5.33
C GLY A 32 8.74 -4.84 -4.20
N TYR A 33 8.66 -6.18 -4.15
CA TYR A 33 7.91 -6.93 -3.15
C TYR A 33 8.73 -7.16 -1.87
N ASN A 34 8.06 -7.10 -0.72
CA ASN A 34 8.63 -7.46 0.57
C ASN A 34 7.66 -8.33 1.39
N ALA A 35 7.94 -9.64 1.41
CA ALA A 35 7.14 -10.62 2.13
C ALA A 35 7.03 -10.35 3.64
N LYS A 36 8.13 -9.94 4.29
CA LYS A 36 8.17 -9.73 5.75
C LYS A 36 7.37 -8.49 6.15
N ALA A 37 7.54 -7.41 5.40
CA ALA A 37 6.83 -6.15 5.62
C ALA A 37 5.39 -6.17 5.10
N ARG A 38 5.03 -7.14 4.24
CA ARG A 38 3.73 -7.24 3.55
C ARG A 38 3.43 -5.97 2.77
N THR A 39 4.43 -5.57 2.00
CA THR A 39 4.40 -4.37 1.17
C THR A 39 4.85 -4.66 -0.25
N PHE A 40 4.39 -3.85 -1.18
CA PHE A 40 4.90 -3.77 -2.54
C PHE A 40 5.10 -2.31 -2.89
N LYS A 41 6.18 -1.97 -3.60
CA LYS A 41 6.41 -0.64 -4.16
C LYS A 41 7.10 -0.78 -5.51
N GLY A 42 6.39 -0.43 -6.58
CA GLY A 42 6.86 -0.58 -7.95
C GLY A 42 5.85 -0.01 -8.95
N THR A 43 5.80 -0.58 -10.15
CA THR A 43 4.76 -0.29 -11.14
C THR A 43 3.62 -1.32 -11.06
N LEU A 44 2.46 -0.99 -11.61
CA LEU A 44 1.34 -1.92 -11.74
C LEU A 44 1.76 -3.14 -12.55
N ASP A 45 2.49 -2.94 -13.65
CA ASP A 45 3.06 -4.03 -14.46
C ASP A 45 3.96 -4.96 -13.64
N ASN A 46 4.82 -4.41 -12.76
CA ASN A 46 5.68 -5.23 -11.90
C ASN A 46 4.88 -5.98 -10.84
N TRP A 47 3.76 -5.42 -10.37
CA TRP A 47 2.85 -6.12 -9.48
C TRP A 47 2.17 -7.29 -10.18
N GLU A 48 1.70 -7.09 -11.41
CA GLU A 48 1.09 -8.14 -12.22
C GLU A 48 2.10 -9.22 -12.59
N ALA A 49 3.30 -8.84 -13.00
CA ALA A 49 4.39 -9.76 -13.29
C ALA A 49 4.78 -10.60 -12.07
N PHE A 50 4.85 -9.98 -10.90
CA PHE A 50 5.09 -10.67 -9.63
C PHE A 50 4.00 -11.73 -9.34
N LEU A 51 2.73 -11.39 -9.51
CA LEU A 51 1.63 -12.34 -9.30
C LEU A 51 1.58 -13.45 -10.36
N ALA A 52 1.97 -13.15 -11.60
CA ALA A 52 2.00 -14.09 -12.71
C ALA A 52 3.27 -14.98 -12.73
N GLY A 53 4.32 -14.60 -11.98
CA GLY A 53 5.62 -15.26 -12.03
C GLY A 53 6.37 -15.01 -13.34
N THR A 54 6.13 -13.88 -14.00
CA THR A 54 6.83 -13.44 -15.22
C THR A 54 7.95 -12.46 -14.88
N PRO A 55 8.97 -12.27 -15.74
CA PRO A 55 10.07 -11.34 -15.47
C PRO A 55 9.60 -9.91 -15.17
N PRO A 56 10.33 -9.16 -14.32
CA PRO A 56 10.00 -7.76 -14.02
C PRO A 56 10.26 -6.84 -15.22
N THR A 57 9.47 -5.79 -15.32
CA THR A 57 9.67 -4.69 -16.28
C THR A 57 10.71 -3.70 -15.73
N PRO A 58 11.57 -3.10 -16.58
CA PRO A 58 12.47 -2.04 -16.17
C PRO A 58 11.75 -0.92 -15.43
N TYR A 59 12.30 -0.50 -14.29
CA TYR A 59 11.72 0.54 -13.45
C TYR A 59 12.22 1.92 -13.88
N ASP A 60 11.33 2.74 -14.45
CA ASP A 60 11.56 4.17 -14.67
C ASP A 60 10.81 4.99 -13.61
N PRO A 61 11.49 5.57 -12.60
CA PRO A 61 10.83 6.35 -11.55
C PRO A 61 10.23 7.68 -12.03
N LYS A 62 10.50 8.10 -13.27
CA LYS A 62 10.00 9.35 -13.86
C LYS A 62 9.25 9.13 -15.17
N GLY A 63 8.96 7.88 -15.51
CA GLY A 63 8.21 7.57 -16.72
C GLY A 63 6.80 8.16 -16.65
N THR A 64 6.37 8.74 -17.76
CA THR A 64 4.98 9.17 -17.95
C THR A 64 4.14 8.01 -18.46
N ASP A 65 2.84 8.07 -18.20
CA ASP A 65 1.88 7.03 -18.60
C ASP A 65 2.22 5.63 -18.05
N ILE A 66 2.90 5.62 -16.89
CA ILE A 66 3.21 4.44 -16.10
C ILE A 66 2.45 4.55 -14.77
N ILE A 67 1.65 3.53 -14.46
CA ILE A 67 0.97 3.45 -13.17
C ILE A 67 1.95 2.91 -12.14
N PHE A 68 2.34 3.76 -11.20
CA PHE A 68 3.08 3.37 -10.01
C PHE A 68 2.11 2.88 -8.94
N VAL A 69 2.56 1.95 -8.10
CA VAL A 69 1.73 1.38 -7.04
C VAL A 69 2.53 1.12 -5.78
N GLU A 70 1.96 1.55 -4.65
CA GLU A 70 2.34 1.12 -3.31
C GLU A 70 1.21 0.32 -2.69
N ARG A 71 1.52 -0.88 -2.19
CA ARG A 71 0.54 -1.74 -1.52
C ARG A 71 1.02 -2.09 -0.12
N LYS A 72 0.06 -2.28 0.79
CA LYS A 72 0.28 -2.82 2.12
C LYS A 72 -0.89 -3.67 2.55
N TRP A 73 -0.65 -4.81 3.17
CA TRP A 73 -1.70 -5.72 3.60
C TRP A 73 -1.38 -6.38 4.95
N ASN A 74 -2.38 -7.00 5.58
CA ASN A 74 -2.17 -7.81 6.78
C ASN A 74 -1.86 -9.27 6.46
N ILE A 75 -1.36 -10.01 7.45
CA ILE A 75 -1.00 -11.43 7.31
C ILE A 75 -2.15 -12.31 6.80
N LEU A 76 -3.40 -11.95 7.09
CA LEU A 76 -4.58 -12.70 6.66
C LEU A 76 -4.82 -12.60 5.14
N PHE A 77 -4.24 -11.59 4.49
CA PHE A 77 -4.28 -11.38 3.05
C PHE A 77 -3.15 -12.11 2.30
N ASP A 78 -2.09 -12.57 2.98
CA ASP A 78 -0.97 -13.31 2.37
C ASP A 78 -1.40 -14.49 1.47
N PRO A 79 -2.48 -15.25 1.77
CA PRO A 79 -2.95 -16.31 0.88
C PRO A 79 -3.29 -15.82 -0.54
N LEU A 80 -3.83 -14.60 -0.70
CA LEU A 80 -4.18 -14.07 -2.02
C LEU A 80 -2.96 -13.81 -2.90
N ILE A 81 -1.82 -13.47 -2.29
CA ILE A 81 -0.56 -13.33 -3.03
C ILE A 81 -0.15 -14.65 -3.70
N LYS A 82 -0.65 -15.78 -3.19
CA LYS A 82 -0.42 -17.13 -3.71
C LYS A 82 -1.67 -17.71 -4.39
N SER A 83 -2.60 -16.84 -4.83
CA SER A 83 -3.88 -17.20 -5.46
C SER A 83 -4.77 -18.11 -4.62
N LYS A 84 -4.63 -18.08 -3.29
CA LYS A 84 -5.47 -18.83 -2.34
C LYS A 84 -6.46 -17.91 -1.66
N LYS A 85 -7.61 -18.49 -1.29
CA LYS A 85 -8.63 -17.80 -0.50
C LYS A 85 -8.05 -17.27 0.83
N PRO A 86 -8.26 -16.00 1.18
CA PRO A 86 -7.77 -15.45 2.44
C PRO A 86 -8.72 -15.74 3.60
N SER A 87 -8.28 -15.38 4.81
CA SER A 87 -9.07 -15.49 6.03
C SER A 87 -9.93 -14.25 6.24
N ALA A 88 -11.10 -14.41 6.88
CA ALA A 88 -11.97 -13.28 7.23
C ALA A 88 -11.20 -12.20 8.00
N GLY A 89 -11.40 -10.93 7.64
CA GLY A 89 -10.63 -9.81 8.19
C GLY A 89 -9.30 -9.55 7.47
N ALA A 90 -8.99 -10.29 6.40
CA ALA A 90 -7.94 -9.89 5.48
C ALA A 90 -8.24 -8.51 4.88
N TRP A 91 -7.20 -7.68 4.77
CA TRP A 91 -7.32 -6.36 4.18
C TRP A 91 -6.06 -5.99 3.42
N GLN A 92 -6.21 -5.12 2.43
CA GLN A 92 -5.12 -4.42 1.78
C GLN A 92 -5.47 -2.96 1.53
N LYS A 93 -4.42 -2.15 1.43
CA LYS A 93 -4.43 -0.76 0.98
C LYS A 93 -3.54 -0.65 -0.23
N ALA A 94 -3.98 0.13 -1.21
CA ALA A 94 -3.16 0.49 -2.35
C ALA A 94 -3.21 1.99 -2.59
N LYS A 95 -2.09 2.54 -3.03
CA LYS A 95 -1.94 3.89 -3.55
C LYS A 95 -1.36 3.78 -4.94
N LEU A 96 -2.06 4.32 -5.92
CA LEU A 96 -1.64 4.37 -7.30
C LEU A 96 -1.42 5.82 -7.68
N TRP A 97 -0.43 6.05 -8.55
CA TRP A 97 -0.25 7.34 -9.19
C TRP A 97 0.34 7.18 -10.58
N GLU A 98 0.07 8.15 -11.44
CA GLU A 98 0.54 8.18 -12.82
C GLU A 98 0.89 9.61 -13.20
N TYR A 99 2.10 9.82 -13.72
CA TYR A 99 2.49 11.09 -14.31
C TYR A 99 1.94 11.17 -15.73
N LEU A 100 1.06 12.13 -16.00
CA LEU A 100 0.35 12.20 -17.28
C LEU A 100 1.20 12.89 -18.35
N SER A 101 1.05 12.47 -19.61
CA SER A 101 1.67 13.11 -20.77
C SER A 101 0.68 13.93 -21.62
N GLY A 102 1.16 14.46 -22.77
CA GLY A 102 0.33 15.18 -23.74
C GLY A 102 -0.27 16.49 -23.19
N GLU A 103 -1.57 16.70 -23.42
CA GLU A 103 -2.30 17.89 -22.97
C GLU A 103 -2.39 18.02 -21.44
N LYS A 104 -2.19 16.91 -20.71
CA LYS A 104 -2.17 16.87 -19.25
C LYS A 104 -0.76 16.78 -18.69
N LEU A 105 0.26 17.12 -19.48
CA LEU A 105 1.65 17.15 -18.99
C LEU A 105 1.78 17.99 -17.72
N GLY A 106 2.45 17.43 -16.71
CA GLY A 106 2.64 18.06 -15.41
C GLY A 106 1.53 17.76 -14.39
N TRP A 107 0.44 17.13 -14.82
CA TRP A 107 -0.56 16.58 -13.92
C TRP A 107 -0.18 15.18 -13.46
N THR A 108 -0.63 14.82 -12.25
CA THR A 108 -0.51 13.46 -11.71
C THR A 108 -1.89 12.94 -11.36
N TRP A 109 -2.27 11.80 -11.91
CA TRP A 109 -3.46 11.07 -11.48
C TRP A 109 -3.14 10.25 -10.23
N HIS A 110 -4.09 10.15 -9.31
CA HIS A 110 -3.97 9.41 -8.07
C HIS A 110 -5.23 8.61 -7.77
N LEU A 111 -5.03 7.39 -7.27
CA LEU A 111 -6.09 6.55 -6.72
C LEU A 111 -5.60 5.86 -5.45
N GLU A 112 -6.28 6.10 -4.33
CA GLU A 112 -6.09 5.35 -3.10
C GLU A 112 -7.32 4.51 -2.81
N PHE A 113 -7.14 3.24 -2.44
CA PHE A 113 -8.25 2.42 -1.99
C PHE A 113 -7.86 1.44 -0.89
N GLU A 114 -8.86 1.01 -0.12
CA GLU A 114 -8.76 -0.01 0.91
C GLU A 114 -9.88 -1.02 0.73
N ILE A 115 -9.52 -2.30 0.72
CA ILE A 115 -10.48 -3.42 0.64
C ILE A 115 -10.38 -4.32 1.85
N PHE A 116 -11.52 -4.90 2.23
CA PHE A 116 -11.64 -5.90 3.29
C PHE A 116 -12.31 -7.17 2.78
N TYR A 117 -11.85 -8.30 3.30
CA TYR A 117 -12.47 -9.59 3.10
C TYR A 117 -13.43 -9.94 4.24
N SER A 118 -14.72 -10.03 3.92
CA SER A 118 -15.78 -10.41 4.83
C SER A 118 -16.66 -11.51 4.21
N PRO A 119 -16.25 -12.78 4.29
CA PRO A 119 -16.89 -13.88 3.54
C PRO A 119 -18.28 -14.27 4.03
N LYS A 120 -18.67 -13.88 5.24
CA LYS A 120 -19.91 -14.33 5.88
C LYS A 120 -20.99 -13.25 5.96
N LYS A 121 -20.59 -11.98 5.89
CA LYS A 121 -21.48 -10.84 6.12
C LYS A 121 -21.03 -9.67 5.27
N ALA A 122 -21.96 -9.06 4.55
CA ALA A 122 -21.69 -7.80 3.87
C ALA A 122 -21.29 -6.70 4.86
N ILE A 123 -20.44 -5.79 4.41
CA ILE A 123 -20.09 -4.59 5.17
C ILE A 123 -21.07 -3.48 4.79
N PRO A 124 -21.96 -3.03 5.70
CA PRO A 124 -23.00 -2.07 5.33
C PRO A 124 -22.44 -0.75 4.80
N GLY A 125 -22.86 -0.39 3.59
CA GLY A 125 -22.43 0.81 2.87
C GLY A 125 -21.07 0.69 2.18
N ALA A 126 -20.43 -0.48 2.22
CA ALA A 126 -19.26 -0.77 1.40
C ALA A 126 -19.67 -1.15 -0.03
N ILE A 127 -18.77 -0.92 -0.99
CA ILE A 127 -18.98 -1.35 -2.38
C ILE A 127 -18.46 -2.78 -2.49
N GLU A 128 -19.32 -3.72 -2.88
CA GLU A 128 -18.89 -5.10 -3.12
C GLU A 128 -18.03 -5.16 -4.39
N VAL A 129 -16.88 -5.84 -4.29
CA VAL A 129 -16.03 -6.08 -5.46
C VAL A 129 -16.64 -7.25 -6.24
N PRO A 130 -16.90 -7.09 -7.55
CA PRO A 130 -17.43 -8.16 -8.38
C PRO A 130 -16.57 -9.44 -8.32
N LEU A 131 -17.23 -10.60 -8.37
CA LEU A 131 -16.56 -11.90 -8.30
C LEU A 131 -15.53 -12.06 -9.42
N GLU A 132 -15.85 -11.54 -10.59
CA GLU A 132 -15.04 -11.61 -11.81
C GLU A 132 -13.69 -10.89 -11.65
N ALA A 133 -13.59 -9.90 -10.75
CA ALA A 133 -12.40 -9.09 -10.56
C ALA A 133 -11.35 -9.75 -9.64
N ILE A 134 -11.76 -10.53 -8.63
CA ILE A 134 -10.85 -11.11 -7.62
C ILE A 134 -10.94 -12.65 -7.57
N GLY A 135 -11.93 -13.26 -8.22
CA GLY A 135 -12.15 -14.72 -8.22
C GLY A 135 -12.74 -15.27 -6.91
N TYR A 136 -12.97 -14.42 -5.91
CA TYR A 136 -13.59 -14.79 -4.64
C TYR A 136 -14.65 -13.75 -4.23
N PRO A 137 -15.85 -14.19 -3.80
CA PRO A 137 -16.86 -13.27 -3.31
C PRO A 137 -16.51 -12.79 -1.89
N GLY A 138 -17.11 -11.67 -1.47
CA GLY A 138 -16.95 -11.14 -0.12
C GLY A 138 -15.78 -10.18 0.07
N PHE A 139 -15.27 -9.60 -1.02
CA PHE A 139 -14.42 -8.41 -0.95
C PHE A 139 -15.25 -7.15 -1.02
N TYR A 140 -14.89 -6.18 -0.19
CA TYR A 140 -15.61 -4.92 -0.08
C TYR A 140 -14.60 -3.77 -0.10
N VAL A 141 -14.78 -2.82 -1.02
CA VAL A 141 -14.11 -1.51 -0.98
C VAL A 141 -14.73 -0.70 0.13
N ILE A 142 -13.89 -0.24 1.04
CA ILE A 142 -14.30 0.53 2.23
C ILE A 142 -13.82 1.98 2.19
N LYS A 143 -12.81 2.25 1.37
CA LYS A 143 -12.29 3.58 1.07
C LYS A 143 -11.83 3.57 -0.38
N GLN A 144 -12.17 4.61 -1.12
CA GLN A 144 -11.67 4.91 -2.46
C GLN A 144 -11.62 6.43 -2.63
N GLU A 145 -10.45 6.98 -2.91
CA GLU A 145 -10.24 8.40 -3.18
C GLU A 145 -9.48 8.50 -4.49
N GLU A 146 -10.03 9.23 -5.46
CA GLU A 146 -9.46 9.45 -6.78
C GLU A 146 -9.37 10.95 -7.05
N TRP A 147 -8.20 11.42 -7.48
CA TRP A 147 -7.98 12.84 -7.73
C TRP A 147 -6.87 13.10 -8.75
N LEU A 148 -6.86 14.29 -9.31
CA LEU A 148 -5.77 14.85 -10.10
C LEU A 148 -5.02 15.88 -9.27
N ALA A 149 -3.69 15.84 -9.31
CA ALA A 149 -2.81 16.86 -8.75
C ALA A 149 -2.17 17.67 -9.88
N GLY A 150 -2.35 18.98 -9.86
CA GLY A 150 -1.81 19.90 -10.85
C GLY A 150 -0.39 20.37 -10.52
N PRO A 151 0.34 20.91 -11.50
CA PRO A 151 1.73 21.32 -11.34
C PRO A 151 1.93 22.50 -10.38
N ASN A 152 0.89 23.26 -10.05
CA ASN A 152 0.94 24.39 -9.11
C ASN A 152 0.29 24.06 -7.76
N GLY A 153 0.05 22.77 -7.48
CA GLY A 153 -0.56 22.30 -6.24
C GLY A 153 -2.09 22.26 -6.27
N GLU A 154 -2.70 22.36 -7.45
CA GLU A 154 -4.13 22.14 -7.63
C GLU A 154 -4.51 20.69 -7.23
N LYS A 155 -5.68 20.49 -6.63
CA LYS A 155 -6.25 19.16 -6.37
C LYS A 155 -7.69 19.13 -6.88
N GLU A 156 -7.96 18.28 -7.87
CA GLU A 156 -9.30 18.04 -8.40
C GLU A 156 -9.76 16.65 -7.96
N ILE A 157 -10.77 16.59 -7.09
CA ILE A 157 -11.33 15.33 -6.60
C ILE A 157 -12.32 14.79 -7.63
N ILE A 158 -12.05 13.58 -8.12
CA ILE A 158 -12.93 12.85 -9.06
C ILE A 158 -13.91 11.99 -8.26
N GLN A 159 -13.42 11.29 -7.24
CA GLN A 159 -14.24 10.43 -6.39
C GLN A 159 -13.71 10.45 -4.95
N ASP A 160 -14.61 10.55 -3.97
CA ASP A 160 -14.30 10.37 -2.55
C ASP A 160 -15.38 9.49 -1.90
N PHE A 161 -14.96 8.29 -1.53
CA PHE A 161 -15.78 7.28 -0.88
C PHE A 161 -15.05 6.75 0.34
N SER A 162 -15.74 6.73 1.49
CA SER A 162 -15.19 6.16 2.73
C SER A 162 -16.31 5.73 3.66
N ILE A 163 -16.18 4.55 4.26
CA ILE A 163 -17.10 4.06 5.28
C ILE A 163 -16.52 4.19 6.68
N LEU A 164 -17.40 4.44 7.64
CA LEU A 164 -17.01 4.54 9.04
C LEU A 164 -16.43 3.23 9.57
N HIS A 165 -15.30 3.32 10.27
CA HIS A 165 -14.56 2.16 10.78
C HIS A 165 -15.38 1.23 11.69
N ASN A 166 -16.35 1.77 12.43
CA ASN A 166 -17.23 0.97 13.28
C ASN A 166 -18.15 0.03 12.49
N ARG A 167 -18.51 0.37 11.23
CA ARG A 167 -19.32 -0.52 10.37
C ARG A 167 -18.53 -1.76 9.94
N ILE A 168 -17.24 -1.58 9.66
CA ILE A 168 -16.30 -2.68 9.34
C ILE A 168 -16.18 -3.63 10.53
N LYS A 169 -15.92 -3.09 11.73
CA LYS A 169 -15.79 -3.91 12.96
C LYS A 169 -17.03 -4.76 13.22
N LYS A 170 -18.22 -4.18 13.06
CA LYS A 170 -19.49 -4.88 13.22
C LYS A 170 -19.65 -6.02 12.22
N ALA A 171 -19.27 -5.82 10.96
CA ALA A 171 -19.35 -6.85 9.92
C ALA A 171 -18.37 -8.00 10.17
N LEU A 172 -17.16 -7.70 10.64
CA LEU A 172 -16.09 -8.69 10.86
C LEU A 172 -16.20 -9.45 12.19
N ASN A 173 -17.16 -9.12 13.07
CA ASN A 173 -17.24 -9.66 14.43
C ASN A 173 -15.92 -9.53 15.24
N CYS A 174 -15.07 -8.55 14.93
CA CYS A 174 -13.85 -8.31 15.70
C CYS A 174 -14.24 -7.73 17.08
N LYS A 175 -14.42 -8.60 18.07
CA LYS A 175 -14.39 -8.18 19.48
C LYS A 175 -12.98 -7.67 19.78
N LYS A 176 -12.90 -6.55 20.50
CA LYS A 176 -11.65 -5.94 20.97
C LYS A 176 -10.78 -6.97 21.69
#